data_AF-A0A958M560-F1
#
_entry.id   AF-A0A958M560-F1
#
_cell.length_a   1.000
_cell.length_b   1.000
_cell.length_c   1.000
_cell.angle_alpha   90.00
_cell.angle_beta   90.00
_cell.angle_gamma   90.00
#
_symmetry.space_group_name_H-M   'P 1'
#
loop_
_entity.id
_entity.type
_entity.pdbx_description
1 polymer ?
#
loop_
_entity_poly.entity_id
_entity_poly.type
_entity_poly.pdbx_seq_one_letter_code
_entity_poly.pdbx_strand_id
1 'polypeptide(L)'
;KDTRIYFPHGTSHYLGLDVHDAGTYGPFQANTVITVEPGIYIPEGSDCDKKWWGIAVRIEDDILITETGPINLSGLAPRTTEAIEELMKQPSPLDSFKLPKLD
;
A
#
# COMPACT_ATOMS: atom_id res chain seq x y z
N LYS A 1 -3.68 -17.64 -13.96
CA LYS A 1 -2.55 -17.17 -14.80
C LYS A 1 -2.80 -15.72 -15.26
N ASP A 2 -4.04 -15.34 -15.52
CA ASP A 2 -4.39 -13.99 -15.99
C ASP A 2 -4.36 -12.92 -14.89
N THR A 3 -4.50 -13.31 -13.61
CA THR A 3 -4.43 -12.39 -12.47
C THR A 3 -3.11 -11.62 -12.39
N ARG A 4 -2.00 -12.19 -12.89
CA ARG A 4 -0.68 -11.54 -12.92
C ARG A 4 -0.60 -10.37 -13.90
N ILE A 5 -1.54 -10.25 -14.84
CA ILE A 5 -1.65 -9.10 -15.75
C ILE A 5 -1.99 -7.84 -14.95
N TYR A 6 -2.90 -7.97 -13.98
CA TYR A 6 -3.38 -6.85 -13.18
C TYR A 6 -2.81 -6.79 -11.77
N PHE A 7 -2.18 -7.87 -11.28
CA PHE A 7 -1.52 -7.94 -9.98
C PHE A 7 -0.14 -8.63 -10.13
N PRO A 8 0.89 -7.89 -10.57
CA PRO A 8 2.16 -8.48 -11.01
C PRO A 8 3.13 -8.83 -9.87
N HIS A 9 2.84 -8.45 -8.62
CA HIS A 9 3.74 -8.61 -7.47
C HIS A 9 3.19 -9.59 -6.40
N GLY A 10 3.95 -9.78 -5.32
CA GLY A 10 3.49 -10.50 -4.12
C GLY A 10 2.61 -9.61 -3.25
N THR A 11 1.82 -10.21 -2.37
CA THR A 11 0.89 -9.47 -1.49
C THR A 11 1.54 -8.99 -0.19
N SER A 12 2.70 -9.52 0.15
CA SER A 12 3.37 -9.26 1.43
C SER A 12 4.87 -9.53 1.32
N HIS A 13 5.64 -8.77 2.09
CA HIS A 13 7.02 -9.11 2.48
C HIS A 13 7.22 -8.85 3.97
N TYR A 14 8.32 -9.35 4.53
CA TYR A 14 8.71 -9.04 5.90
C TYR A 14 9.22 -7.61 5.99
N LEU A 15 8.99 -6.96 7.13
CA LEU A 15 9.39 -5.58 7.37
C LEU A 15 10.11 -5.47 8.71
N GLY A 16 11.21 -4.73 8.75
CA GLY A 16 11.98 -4.53 9.98
C GLY A 16 13.10 -3.51 9.78
N LEU A 17 14.35 -3.94 9.94
CA LEU A 17 15.49 -3.03 9.72
C LEU A 17 15.66 -2.67 8.24
N ASP A 18 15.33 -3.62 7.37
CA ASP A 18 15.22 -3.42 5.93
C ASP A 18 13.74 -3.33 5.52
N VAL A 19 13.46 -2.57 4.45
CA VAL A 19 12.10 -2.48 3.88
C VAL A 19 11.61 -3.86 3.45
N HIS A 20 12.46 -4.62 2.75
CA HIS A 20 12.24 -6.03 2.47
C HIS A 20 13.14 -6.86 3.38
N ASP A 21 12.69 -7.09 4.61
CA ASP A 21 13.49 -7.78 5.61
C ASP A 21 13.60 -9.29 5.35
N ALA A 22 14.59 -9.91 5.96
CA ALA A 22 14.72 -11.36 5.98
C ALA A 22 13.54 -11.98 6.73
N GLY A 23 13.03 -13.09 6.22
CA GLY A 23 11.90 -13.79 6.81
C GLY A 23 11.99 -15.29 6.60
N THR A 24 11.14 -16.04 7.30
CA THR A 24 11.14 -17.50 7.21
C THR A 24 10.37 -18.01 6.00
N TYR A 25 9.49 -17.18 5.41
CA TYR A 25 8.51 -17.56 4.40
C TYR A 25 7.69 -18.83 4.78
N GLY A 26 7.63 -19.14 6.08
CA GLY A 26 6.84 -20.21 6.68
C GLY A 26 5.60 -19.67 7.40
N PRO A 27 4.95 -20.47 8.25
CA PRO A 27 3.81 -20.01 9.05
C PRO A 27 4.16 -18.79 9.91
N PHE A 28 3.29 -17.78 9.91
CA PHE A 28 3.51 -16.56 10.70
C PHE A 28 3.68 -16.88 12.18
N GLN A 29 4.65 -16.21 12.80
CA GLN A 29 4.95 -16.30 14.22
C GLN A 29 4.60 -14.95 14.88
N ALA A 30 4.20 -14.98 16.15
CA ALA A 30 4.02 -13.76 16.92
C ALA A 30 5.30 -12.90 16.92
N ASN A 31 5.14 -11.58 16.95
CA ASN A 31 6.20 -10.57 16.82
C ASN A 31 6.83 -10.43 15.43
N THR A 32 6.28 -11.10 14.41
CA THR A 32 6.65 -10.85 13.00
C THR A 32 5.90 -9.61 12.50
N VAL A 33 6.56 -8.75 11.74
CA VAL A 33 5.91 -7.66 10.98
C VAL A 33 6.00 -7.96 9.49
N ILE A 34 4.88 -7.82 8.80
CA ILE A 34 4.77 -7.97 7.34
C ILE A 34 3.99 -6.81 6.74
N THR A 35 4.16 -6.56 5.46
CA THR A 35 3.24 -5.72 4.68
C THR A 35 2.02 -6.52 4.23
N VAL A 36 0.90 -5.84 4.02
CA VAL A 36 -0.28 -6.36 3.32
C VAL A 36 -0.65 -5.35 2.24
N GLU A 37 -0.28 -5.64 0.99
CA GLU A 37 -0.20 -4.67 -0.11
C GLU A 37 -0.91 -5.14 -1.40
N PRO A 38 -2.22 -5.45 -1.38
CA PRO A 38 -2.93 -5.74 -2.62
C PRO A 38 -2.92 -4.53 -3.57
N GLY A 39 -2.68 -4.81 -4.85
CA GLY A 39 -2.68 -3.81 -5.91
C GLY A 39 -3.46 -4.26 -7.15
N ILE A 40 -3.98 -3.30 -7.88
CA ILE A 40 -4.54 -3.50 -9.22
C ILE A 40 -3.95 -2.46 -10.17
N TYR A 41 -3.45 -2.93 -11.30
CA TYR A 41 -2.81 -2.10 -12.32
C TYR A 41 -3.46 -2.45 -13.65
N ILE A 42 -4.08 -1.48 -14.34
CA ILE A 42 -4.83 -1.74 -15.58
C ILE A 42 -4.13 -1.05 -16.75
N PRO A 43 -3.25 -1.77 -17.49
CA PRO A 43 -2.60 -1.22 -18.68
C PRO A 43 -3.60 -0.77 -19.75
N GLU A 44 -3.17 0.10 -20.66
CA GLU A 44 -3.93 0.39 -21.87
C GLU A 44 -4.13 -0.87 -22.72
N GLY A 45 -5.30 -1.03 -23.36
CA GLY A 45 -5.62 -2.21 -24.16
C GLY A 45 -6.07 -3.43 -23.34
N SER A 46 -6.19 -3.30 -22.01
CA SER A 46 -6.71 -4.36 -21.14
C SER A 46 -8.14 -4.76 -21.51
N ASP A 47 -8.47 -6.03 -21.30
CA ASP A 47 -9.80 -6.60 -21.60
C ASP A 47 -10.86 -6.17 -20.57
N CYS A 48 -11.18 -4.88 -20.58
CA CYS A 48 -12.17 -4.21 -19.75
C CYS A 48 -12.56 -2.85 -20.35
N ASP A 49 -13.53 -2.14 -19.75
CA ASP A 49 -13.92 -0.81 -20.21
C ASP A 49 -12.72 0.16 -20.25
N LYS A 50 -12.61 0.90 -21.36
CA LYS A 50 -11.54 1.90 -21.58
C LYS A 50 -11.43 2.95 -20.46
N LYS A 51 -12.51 3.22 -19.72
CA LYS A 51 -12.50 4.16 -18.59
C LYS A 51 -11.60 3.72 -17.42
N TRP A 52 -11.26 2.43 -17.34
CA TRP A 52 -10.40 1.88 -16.29
C TRP A 52 -8.92 1.81 -16.70
N TRP A 53 -8.61 2.01 -17.98
CA TRP A 53 -7.24 1.94 -18.48
C TRP A 53 -6.39 3.06 -17.91
N GLY A 54 -5.11 2.75 -17.63
CA GLY A 54 -4.15 3.66 -17.04
C GLY A 54 -4.35 3.89 -15.54
N ILE A 55 -5.37 3.29 -14.92
CA ILE A 55 -5.60 3.38 -13.48
C ILE A 55 -4.79 2.30 -12.76
N ALA A 56 -4.08 2.71 -11.73
CA ALA A 56 -3.36 1.84 -10.82
C ALA A 56 -3.65 2.25 -9.37
N VAL A 57 -3.94 1.28 -8.52
CA VAL A 57 -4.22 1.49 -7.10
C VAL A 57 -3.53 0.39 -6.30
N ARG A 58 -2.82 0.76 -5.25
CA ARG A 58 -2.31 -0.15 -4.21
C ARG A 58 -2.64 0.47 -2.86
N ILE A 59 -3.13 -0.35 -1.94
CA ILE A 59 -3.35 0.03 -0.55
C ILE A 59 -2.51 -0.93 0.28
N GLU A 60 -1.66 -0.39 1.13
CA GLU A 60 -0.64 -1.14 1.85
C GLU A 60 -0.64 -0.78 3.33
N ASP A 61 -0.53 -1.79 4.18
CA ASP A 61 -0.44 -1.65 5.62
C ASP A 61 0.66 -2.52 6.23
N ASP A 62 1.23 -2.02 7.33
CA ASP A 62 2.20 -2.72 8.15
C ASP A 62 1.49 -3.47 9.27
N ILE A 63 1.58 -4.80 9.25
CA ILE A 63 0.84 -5.68 10.14
C ILE A 63 1.81 -6.41 11.10
N LEU A 64 1.64 -6.15 12.39
CA LEU A 64 2.26 -6.93 13.46
C LEU A 64 1.41 -8.16 13.77
N ILE A 65 1.99 -9.35 13.60
CA ILE A 65 1.37 -10.61 14.00
C ILE A 65 1.51 -10.77 15.51
N THR A 66 0.40 -11.03 16.20
CA THR A 66 0.39 -11.36 17.63
C THR A 66 -0.32 -12.69 17.88
N GLU A 67 -0.28 -13.19 19.11
CA GLU A 67 -0.95 -14.45 19.49
C GLU A 67 -2.49 -14.35 19.42
N THR A 68 -3.04 -13.15 19.59
CA THR A 68 -4.50 -12.93 19.68
C THR A 68 -5.11 -12.33 18.41
N GLY A 69 -4.27 -11.91 17.46
CA GLY A 69 -4.69 -11.33 16.18
C GLY A 69 -3.69 -10.32 15.62
N PRO A 70 -3.85 -9.89 14.36
CA PRO A 70 -2.98 -8.87 13.78
C PRO A 70 -3.25 -7.48 14.36
N ILE A 71 -2.20 -6.68 14.51
CA ILE A 71 -2.27 -5.25 14.82
C ILE A 71 -1.81 -4.47 13.59
N ASN A 72 -2.61 -3.51 13.13
CA ASN A 72 -2.25 -2.61 12.05
C ASN A 72 -1.46 -1.41 12.60
N LEU A 73 -0.17 -1.37 12.31
CA LEU A 73 0.76 -0.32 12.79
C LEU A 73 0.59 0.98 12.00
N SER A 74 0.19 0.91 10.73
CA SER A 74 -0.09 2.04 9.84
C SER A 74 -1.56 2.50 9.91
N GLY A 75 -2.30 2.06 10.94
CA GLY A 75 -3.74 2.28 11.13
C GLY A 75 -4.23 3.72 11.01
N LEU A 76 -3.36 4.71 11.24
CA LEU A 76 -3.70 6.14 11.24
C LEU A 76 -3.94 6.72 9.84
N ALA A 77 -3.46 6.09 8.77
CA ALA A 77 -3.73 6.54 7.41
C ALA A 77 -5.21 6.28 7.01
N PRO A 78 -5.91 7.22 6.35
CA PRO A 78 -7.27 6.97 5.87
C PRO A 78 -7.29 5.94 4.74
N ARG A 79 -8.36 5.12 4.68
CA ARG A 79 -8.50 4.02 3.70
C ARG A 79 -9.81 4.04 2.92
N THR A 80 -10.84 4.68 3.46
CA THR A 80 -12.09 4.86 2.71
C THR A 80 -12.00 6.10 1.86
N THR A 81 -12.70 6.10 0.73
CA THR A 81 -12.80 7.24 -0.17
C THR A 81 -13.24 8.49 0.56
N GLU A 82 -14.23 8.38 1.46
CA GLU A 82 -14.76 9.51 2.21
C GLU A 82 -13.70 10.09 3.16
N ALA A 83 -12.97 9.24 3.89
CA ALA A 83 -11.94 9.70 4.81
C ALA A 83 -10.74 10.34 4.07
N ILE A 84 -10.39 9.81 2.91
CA ILE A 84 -9.35 10.38 2.04
C ILE A 84 -9.80 11.74 1.52
N GLU A 85 -11.01 11.84 0.98
CA GLU A 85 -11.56 13.10 0.46
C GLU A 85 -11.70 14.18 1.54
N GLU A 86 -12.10 13.80 2.77
CA GLU A 86 -12.12 14.73 3.90
C GLU A 86 -10.72 15.20 4.30
N LEU A 87 -9.72 14.31 4.31
CA LEU A 87 -8.33 14.69 4.58
C LEU A 87 -7.79 15.63 3.51
N MET A 88 -8.09 15.37 2.23
CA MET A 88 -7.64 16.20 1.09
C MET A 88 -8.16 17.63 1.12
N LYS A 89 -9.25 17.92 1.85
CA LYS A 89 -9.78 19.28 2.04
C LYS A 89 -8.97 20.10 3.04
N GLN A 90 -8.15 19.45 3.87
CA GLN A 90 -7.36 20.14 4.89
C GLN A 90 -6.14 20.82 4.25
N PRO A 91 -5.66 21.95 4.81
CA PRO A 91 -4.42 22.58 4.37
C PRO A 91 -3.25 21.59 4.49
N SER A 92 -2.41 21.52 3.46
CA SER A 92 -1.21 20.70 3.52
C SER A 92 -0.14 21.39 4.36
N PRO A 93 0.58 20.67 5.24
CA PRO A 93 1.77 21.21 5.90
C PRO A 93 2.81 21.75 4.90
N LEU A 94 2.79 21.24 3.66
CA LEU A 94 3.68 21.65 2.58
C LEU A 94 3.23 22.92 1.84
N ASP A 95 2.00 23.42 2.03
CA ASP A 95 1.50 24.60 1.31
C ASP A 95 2.31 25.87 1.62
N SER A 96 2.92 25.91 2.80
CA SER A 96 3.79 27.02 3.24
C SER A 96 5.27 26.82 2.90
N PHE A 97 5.65 25.69 2.30
CA PHE A 97 7.05 25.39 2.02
C PHE A 97 7.55 26.29 0.88
N LYS A 98 8.54 27.12 1.20
CA LYS A 98 9.33 27.83 0.19
C LYS A 98 10.41 26.91 -0.32
N LEU A 99 10.15 26.22 -1.42
CA LEU A 99 11.15 25.40 -2.08
C LEU A 99 12.24 26.29 -2.72
N PRO A 100 13.51 25.86 -2.70
CA PRO A 100 14.55 26.56 -3.45
C PRO A 100 14.22 26.54 -4.94
N LYS A 101 14.65 27.57 -5.67
CA LYS A 101 14.68 27.48 -7.13
C LYS A 101 15.67 26.37 -7.48
N LEU A 102 15.21 25.39 -8.25
CA LEU A 102 16.09 24.46 -8.92
C LEU A 102 16.59 25.19 -10.16
N ASP A 103 17.89 25.50 -10.17
CA ASP A 103 18.58 26.08 -11.34
C ASP A 103 18.61 25.10 -12.52
#